data_AF-E9H7C9-F1
#
_entry.id   AF-E9H7C9-F1
#
_cell.length_a   1.000
_cell.length_b   1.000
_cell.length_c   1.000
_cell.angle_alpha   90.00
_cell.angle_beta   90.00
_cell.angle_gamma   90.00
#
_symmetry.space_group_name_H-M   'P 1'
#
loop_
_entity.id
_entity.type
_entity.pdbx_description
1 polymer ?
#
loop_
_entity_poly.entity_id
_entity_poly.type
_entity_poly.pdbx_seq_one_letter_code
_entity_poly.pdbx_strand_id
1 'polypeptide(L)'
;MAVACERAYMALLCFKNFFKVSKTKRIRNVYGSANRLWDQFYALLACTPPGNHGYVGMFFDEQEITPKIQGTLWFNASDKESL
;
A
#
# COMPACT_ATOMS: atom_id res chain seq x y z
N MET A 1 4.19 -39.61 18.74
CA MET A 1 2.80 -39.69 18.28
C MET A 1 2.34 -38.26 17.99
N ALA A 2 2.43 -37.82 16.73
CA ALA A 2 2.02 -36.48 16.34
C ALA A 2 0.51 -36.49 16.10
N VAL A 3 -0.24 -35.66 16.83
CA VAL A 3 -1.65 -35.42 16.55
C VAL A 3 -1.73 -34.71 15.21
N ALA A 4 -2.11 -35.43 14.16
CA ALA A 4 -2.57 -34.81 12.93
C ALA A 4 -3.89 -34.10 13.28
N CYS A 5 -3.86 -32.78 13.43
CA CYS A 5 -5.08 -31.99 13.49
C CYS A 5 -5.76 -32.12 12.13
N GLU A 6 -6.79 -32.97 12.03
CA GLU A 6 -7.46 -33.35 10.77
C GLU A 6 -8.19 -32.20 10.06
N ARG A 7 -8.07 -30.96 10.56
CA ARG A 7 -8.70 -29.76 9.99
C ARG A 7 -7.75 -28.56 10.05
N ALA A 8 -6.70 -28.61 9.23
CA ALA A 8 -5.89 -27.43 8.93
C ALA A 8 -6.55 -26.65 7.78
N TYR A 9 -6.74 -25.34 7.97
CA TYR A 9 -7.32 -24.44 6.97
C TYR A 9 -6.30 -23.38 6.55
N MET A 10 -6.45 -22.89 5.32
CA MET A 10 -5.69 -21.77 4.79
C MET A 10 -6.66 -20.65 4.40
N ALA A 11 -6.38 -19.41 4.81
CA ALA A 11 -7.13 -18.25 4.39
C ALA A 11 -6.46 -17.57 3.19
N LEU A 12 -7.27 -17.12 2.23
CA LEU A 12 -6.84 -16.29 1.12
C LEU A 12 -7.49 -14.91 1.26
N LEU A 13 -6.68 -13.86 1.31
CA LEU A 13 -7.13 -12.47 1.25
C LEU A 13 -6.79 -11.89 -0.11
N CYS A 14 -7.78 -11.28 -0.75
CA CYS A 14 -7.65 -10.72 -2.09
C CYS A 14 -7.66 -9.19 -2.02
N PHE A 15 -6.62 -8.57 -2.57
CA PHE A 15 -6.50 -7.10 -2.66
C PHE A 15 -6.42 -6.67 -4.12
N LYS A 16 -7.37 -5.83 -4.56
CA LYS A 16 -7.49 -5.32 -5.92
C LYS A 16 -6.42 -4.28 -6.24
N ASN A 17 -6.10 -3.39 -5.30
CA ASN A 17 -5.25 -2.22 -5.57
C ASN A 17 -3.76 -2.44 -5.26
N PHE A 18 -3.38 -3.60 -4.70
CA PHE A 18 -2.02 -3.89 -4.19
C PHE A 18 -0.90 -3.56 -5.20
N PHE A 19 -0.98 -4.06 -6.43
CA PHE A 19 0.06 -3.80 -7.44
C PHE A 19 -0.12 -2.46 -8.18
N LYS A 20 -1.31 -1.86 -8.18
CA LYS A 20 -1.59 -0.62 -8.94
C LYS A 20 -1.01 0.61 -8.26
N VAL A 21 -1.05 0.64 -6.92
CA VAL A 21 -0.39 1.65 -6.09
C VAL A 21 1.12 1.59 -6.27
N SER A 22 1.69 0.37 -6.24
CA SER A 22 3.12 0.15 -6.42
C SER A 22 3.59 0.40 -7.86
N LYS A 23 2.85 -0.02 -8.90
CA LYS A 23 3.35 -0.02 -10.30
C LYS A 23 2.93 1.12 -11.22
N THR A 24 1.83 1.87 -11.02
CA THR A 24 1.14 2.36 -12.24
C THR A 24 0.78 3.85 -12.39
N LYS A 25 0.45 4.66 -11.37
CA LYS A 25 0.02 6.05 -11.68
C LYS A 25 0.50 7.15 -10.74
N ARG A 26 0.48 6.99 -9.41
CA ARG A 26 0.86 8.09 -8.50
C ARG A 26 2.35 8.39 -8.53
N ILE A 27 3.18 7.36 -8.35
CA ILE A 27 4.65 7.50 -8.43
C ILE A 27 5.04 8.06 -9.81
N ARG A 28 4.41 7.57 -10.88
CA ARG A 28 4.69 8.01 -12.25
C ARG A 28 4.20 9.43 -12.56
N ASN A 29 3.02 9.81 -12.07
CA ASN A 29 2.49 11.18 -12.21
C ASN A 29 3.27 12.21 -11.39
N VAL A 30 3.81 11.81 -10.23
CA VAL A 30 4.62 12.69 -9.38
C VAL A 30 6.08 12.78 -9.88
N TYR A 31 6.63 11.69 -10.45
CA TYR A 31 8.09 11.59 -10.71
C TYR A 31 8.53 11.26 -12.16
N GLY A 32 7.64 11.10 -13.16
CA GLY A 32 8.02 11.03 -14.59
C GLY A 32 8.23 9.63 -15.23
N SER A 33 9.15 9.46 -16.19
CA SER A 33 9.32 8.25 -17.08
C SER A 33 10.22 7.10 -16.58
N ALA A 34 9.81 5.84 -16.89
CA ALA A 34 9.88 4.59 -16.11
C ALA A 34 11.23 4.04 -15.63
N ASN A 35 12.37 4.32 -16.26
CA ASN A 35 13.61 3.61 -15.90
C ASN A 35 14.35 4.26 -14.73
N ARG A 36 14.28 5.59 -14.58
CA ARG A 36 14.88 6.31 -13.43
C ARG A 36 13.95 6.41 -12.21
N LEU A 37 12.67 6.06 -12.34
CA LEU A 37 11.72 6.17 -11.22
C LEU A 37 11.94 5.15 -10.13
N TRP A 38 12.27 3.91 -10.49
CA TRP A 38 12.39 2.86 -9.48
C TRP A 38 13.57 3.15 -8.56
N ASP A 39 14.72 3.56 -9.12
CA ASP A 39 15.88 3.96 -8.33
C ASP A 39 15.58 5.16 -7.43
N GLN A 40 14.89 6.19 -7.94
CA GLN A 40 14.48 7.35 -7.14
C GLN A 40 13.47 6.97 -6.05
N PHE A 41 12.52 6.09 -6.38
CA PHE A 41 11.54 5.58 -5.42
C PHE A 41 12.22 4.79 -4.31
N TYR A 42 13.18 3.91 -4.65
CA TYR A 42 13.95 3.18 -3.65
C TYR A 42 14.84 4.12 -2.82
N ALA A 43 15.44 5.15 -3.42
CA ALA A 43 16.18 6.16 -2.68
C ALA A 43 15.29 6.93 -1.68
N LEU A 44 14.07 7.31 -2.09
CA LEU A 44 13.10 7.95 -1.19
C LEU A 44 12.67 7.02 -0.05
N LEU A 45 12.41 5.74 -0.36
CA LEU A 45 12.12 4.74 0.67
C LEU A 45 13.27 4.59 1.67
N ALA A 46 14.52 4.55 1.19
CA ALA A 46 15.70 4.42 2.03
C ALA A 46 15.93 5.66 2.92
N CYS A 47 15.58 6.85 2.42
CA CYS A 47 15.66 8.10 3.19
C CYS A 47 14.49 8.31 4.16
N THR A 48 13.42 7.50 4.07
CA THR A 48 12.23 7.65 4.92
C THR A 48 12.37 6.75 6.15
N PRO A 49 12.30 7.29 7.38
CA PRO A 49 12.38 6.47 8.58
C PRO A 49 11.14 5.57 8.72
N PRO A 50 11.27 4.41 9.42
CA PRO A 50 10.13 3.57 9.75
C PRO A 50 8.98 4.35 10.37
N GLY A 51 7.75 4.07 9.92
CA GLY A 51 6.56 4.80 10.36
C GLY A 51 6.31 6.12 9.63
N ASN A 52 7.17 6.52 8.68
CA ASN A 52 6.97 7.69 7.81
C ASN A 52 6.56 8.95 8.59
N HIS A 53 7.23 9.24 9.73
CA HIS A 53 6.91 10.36 10.62
C HIS A 53 5.43 10.44 11.08
N GLY A 54 4.70 9.32 11.08
CA GLY A 54 3.27 9.29 11.41
C GLY A 54 2.33 9.63 10.25
N TYR A 55 2.83 9.76 9.02
CA TYR A 55 1.99 9.92 7.83
C TYR A 55 1.53 8.55 7.30
N VAL A 56 0.21 8.38 7.17
CA VAL A 56 -0.42 7.15 6.69
C VAL A 56 -1.30 7.45 5.49
N GLY A 57 -1.09 6.72 4.40
CA GLY A 57 -1.88 6.83 3.17
C GLY A 57 -2.52 5.49 2.79
N MET A 58 -3.81 5.50 2.47
CA MET A 58 -4.54 4.37 1.91
C MET A 58 -5.09 4.75 0.54
N PHE A 59 -4.75 3.96 -0.48
CA PHE A 59 -4.98 4.33 -1.87
C PHE A 59 -5.81 3.25 -2.60
N PHE A 60 -7.10 3.52 -2.78
CA PHE A 60 -8.06 2.63 -3.43
C PHE A 60 -8.62 3.30 -4.70
N ASP A 61 -7.79 3.36 -5.74
CA ASP A 61 -8.16 3.98 -7.03
C ASP A 61 -9.42 3.33 -7.63
N GLU A 62 -9.54 2.01 -7.46
CA GLU A 62 -10.76 1.25 -7.73
C GLU A 62 -11.32 0.69 -6.42
N GLN A 63 -12.61 0.33 -6.43
CA GLN A 63 -13.27 -0.36 -5.32
C GLN A 63 -12.45 -1.57 -4.87
N GLU A 64 -12.00 -1.52 -3.61
CA GLU A 64 -11.20 -2.57 -3.00
C GLU A 64 -12.06 -3.81 -2.68
N ILE A 65 -11.45 -4.99 -2.76
CA ILE A 65 -12.07 -6.26 -2.41
C ILE A 65 -12.09 -6.42 -0.89
N THR A 66 -10.99 -6.10 -0.22
CA THR A 66 -10.83 -6.22 1.23
C THR A 66 -10.03 -5.04 1.80
N PRO A 67 -10.66 -4.12 2.57
CA PRO A 67 -12.09 -4.00 2.86
C PRO A 67 -12.89 -3.43 1.68
N LYS A 68 -14.22 -3.39 1.78
CA LYS A 68 -15.08 -2.74 0.79
C LYS A 68 -15.01 -1.21 0.93
N ILE A 69 -13.94 -0.63 0.41
CA ILE A 69 -13.68 0.81 0.41
C ILE A 69 -13.20 1.29 -0.96
N GLN A 70 -13.44 2.56 -1.27
CA GLN A 70 -12.91 3.24 -2.44
C GLN A 70 -12.48 4.65 -2.05
N GLY A 71 -11.47 5.20 -2.73
CA GLY A 71 -10.98 6.56 -2.50
C GLY A 71 -9.55 6.60 -1.96
N THR A 72 -9.12 7.81 -1.62
CA THR A 72 -7.82 8.07 -0.98
C THR A 72 -8.06 8.57 0.42
N LEU A 73 -7.46 7.90 1.41
CA LEU A 73 -7.41 8.39 2.78
C LEU A 73 -5.97 8.79 3.10
N TRP A 74 -5.78 9.98 3.66
CA TRP A 74 -4.47 10.49 4.02
C TRP A 74 -4.51 11.13 5.41
N PHE A 75 -3.68 10.62 6.29
CA PHE A 75 -3.57 11.05 7.67
C PHE A 75 -2.15 11.56 7.93
N ASN A 76 -2.04 12.64 8.69
CA ASN A 76 -0.76 13.08 9.27
C ASN A 76 -0.63 12.62 10.72
N ALA A 77 0.52 12.92 11.34
CA ALA A 77 0.82 12.54 12.71
C ALA A 77 -0.15 13.10 13.78
N SER A 78 -1.04 14.04 13.42
CA SER A 78 -2.06 14.61 14.31
C SER A 78 -3.48 14.11 13.98
N ASP A 79 -3.60 13.04 13.20
CA ASP A 79 -4.87 12.45 12.73
C ASP A 79 -5.78 13.46 12.00
N LYS A 80 -5.21 14.51 11.41
CA LYS A 80 -5.98 15.42 10.57
C LYS A 80 -6.04 14.85 9.16
N GLU A 81 -7.25 14.52 8.73
CA GLU A 81 -7.55 14.24 7.33
C GLU A 81 -7.35 15.54 6.52
N SER A 82 -6.49 15.50 5.52
CA SER A 82 -6.44 16.55 4.50
C SER A 82 -7.33 16.14 3.34
N LEU A 83 -8.48 16.79 3.19
CA LEU A 83 -9.37 16.67 2.02
C LEU A 83 -8.65 17.03 0.73
#